data_AF-A0A961IV33-F1
#
_entry.id   AF-A0A961IV33-F1
#
_cell.length_a   1.000
_cell.length_b   1.000
_cell.length_c   1.000
_cell.angle_alpha   90.00
_cell.angle_beta   90.00
_cell.angle_gamma   90.00
#
_symmetry.space_group_name_H-M   'P 1'
#
loop_
_entity.id
_entity.type
_entity.pdbx_description
1 polymer ?
#
loop_
_entity_poly.entity_id
_entity_poly.type
_entity_poly.pdbx_seq_one_letter_code
_entity_poly.pdbx_strand_id
1 'polypeptide(L)'
;YAGSIAVSRVEGEIAVTGPKGNHVVFFGADGAPDEDAALGEASGVAPMPDGLAITCTGGLALYRDGEIARVEIAGGYTWDNHLVRVG
;
A
#
# COMPACT_ATOMS: atom_id res chain seq x y z
N TYR A 1 9.47 4.85 11.48
CA TYR A 1 8.29 4.20 12.05
C TYR A 1 7.43 3.76 10.87
N ALA A 2 7.20 2.45 10.75
CA ALA A 2 6.30 1.88 9.75
C ALA A 2 4.86 2.06 10.22
N GLY A 3 4.03 2.65 9.36
CA GLY A 3 2.60 2.88 9.60
C GLY A 3 1.82 1.59 9.46
N SER A 4 1.98 0.90 8.34
CA SER A 4 1.30 -0.36 8.02
C SER A 4 2.22 -1.25 7.17
N ILE A 5 2.03 -2.56 7.22
CA ILE A 5 2.81 -3.54 6.47
C ILE A 5 1.90 -4.68 5.97
N ALA A 6 2.11 -5.11 4.74
CA ALA A 6 1.43 -6.27 4.16
C ALA A 6 2.35 -7.02 3.20
N VAL A 7 2.04 -8.30 3.01
CA VAL A 7 2.75 -9.20 2.10
C VAL A 7 1.79 -9.61 0.98
N SER A 8 2.22 -9.43 -0.27
CA SER A 8 1.53 -9.87 -1.48
C SER A 8 1.35 -11.39 -1.45
N ARG A 9 0.20 -11.87 -1.96
CA ARG A 9 -0.07 -13.32 -2.04
C ARG A 9 0.48 -13.96 -3.31
N VAL A 10 0.96 -13.15 -4.25
CA VAL A 10 1.42 -13.61 -5.56
C VAL A 10 2.89 -14.05 -5.46
N GLU A 11 3.80 -13.08 -5.29
CA GLU A 11 5.24 -13.34 -5.25
C GLU A 11 5.86 -13.13 -3.86
N GLY A 12 5.06 -12.72 -2.86
CA GLY A 12 5.55 -12.48 -1.50
C GLY A 12 6.19 -11.11 -1.29
N GLU A 13 6.07 -10.20 -2.25
CA GLU A 13 6.53 -8.80 -2.13
C GLU A 13 5.88 -8.13 -0.91
N ILE A 14 6.64 -7.27 -0.25
CA ILE A 14 6.25 -6.62 0.99
C ILE A 14 6.10 -5.13 0.72
N ALA A 15 5.00 -4.53 1.14
CA ALA A 15 4.84 -3.07 1.14
C ALA A 15 4.75 -2.52 2.55
N VAL A 16 5.40 -1.39 2.76
CA VAL A 16 5.44 -0.68 4.05
C VAL A 16 5.07 0.79 3.85
N THR A 17 4.03 1.25 4.56
CA THR A 17 3.60 2.66 4.61
C THR A 17 4.16 3.38 5.84
N GLY A 18 3.95 4.70 5.96
CA GLY A 18 4.33 5.50 7.15
C GLY A 18 3.18 6.37 7.64
N PRO A 19 3.06 6.70 8.94
CA PRO A 19 1.89 7.40 9.53
C PRO A 19 1.73 8.87 9.09
N LYS A 20 2.67 9.39 8.30
CA LYS A 20 2.58 10.67 7.56
C LYS A 20 3.19 10.52 6.16
N GLY A 21 3.37 9.28 5.72
CA GLY A 21 4.26 8.90 4.65
C GLY A 21 3.67 9.34 3.32
N ASN A 22 4.37 10.21 2.62
CA ASN A 22 4.08 10.48 1.21
C ASN A 22 4.68 9.40 0.30
N HIS A 23 5.07 8.26 0.87
CA HIS A 23 5.75 7.17 0.18
C HIS A 23 5.30 5.82 0.73
N VAL A 24 5.35 4.83 -0.15
CA VAL A 24 5.35 3.40 0.18
C VAL A 24 6.67 2.82 -0.29
N VAL A 25 7.27 1.97 0.53
CA VAL A 25 8.49 1.24 0.17
C VAL A 25 8.14 -0.21 -0.06
N PHE A 26 8.67 -0.78 -1.13
CA PHE A 26 8.49 -2.16 -1.54
C PHE A 26 9.78 -2.94 -1.31
N PHE A 27 9.60 -4.19 -0.91
CA PHE A 27 10.69 -5.14 -0.71
C PHE A 27 10.33 -6.45 -1.40
N GLY A 28 11.36 -7.15 -1.86
CA GLY A 28 11.22 -8.50 -2.37
C GLY A 28 10.81 -9.47 -1.27
N ALA A 29 10.46 -10.70 -1.66
CA ALA A 29 10.08 -11.75 -0.72
C ALA A 29 11.21 -12.15 0.26
N ASP A 30 12.46 -11.84 -0.08
CA ASP A 30 13.64 -12.01 0.78
C ASP A 30 13.86 -10.84 1.76
N GLY A 31 13.03 -9.80 1.67
CA GLY A 31 13.13 -8.57 2.45
C GLY A 31 14.19 -7.59 1.93
N ALA A 32 14.79 -7.84 0.76
CA ALA A 32 15.65 -6.87 0.11
C ALA A 32 14.80 -5.69 -0.38
N PRO A 33 15.27 -4.43 -0.23
CA PRO A 33 14.56 -3.27 -0.75
C PRO A 33 14.58 -3.31 -2.29
N ASP A 34 13.40 -3.17 -2.89
CA ASP A 34 13.24 -3.19 -4.36
C ASP A 34 13.06 -1.76 -4.89
N GLU A 35 11.98 -1.10 -4.50
CA GLU A 35 11.64 0.25 -4.97
C GLU A 35 10.77 1.03 -3.98
N ASP A 36 10.48 2.29 -4.31
CA ASP A 36 9.54 3.11 -3.56
C ASP A 36 8.65 3.94 -4.50
N ALA A 37 7.47 4.30 -4.03
CA ALA A 37 6.53 5.12 -4.77
C ALA A 37 6.01 6.29 -3.94
N ALA A 38 6.07 7.49 -4.51
CA ALA A 38 5.46 8.68 -3.93
C ALA A 38 3.93 8.57 -3.98
N LEU A 39 3.31 8.38 -2.81
CA LEU A 39 1.88 8.28 -2.61
C LEU A 39 1.48 9.16 -1.42
N GLY A 40 0.83 10.29 -1.71
CA GLY A 40 0.44 11.28 -0.71
C GLY A 40 -0.41 10.66 0.41
N GLU A 41 0.01 10.90 1.66
CA GLU A 41 -0.62 10.35 2.87
C GLU A 41 -0.94 8.84 2.78
N ALA A 42 0.01 8.06 2.26
CA ALA A 42 -0.08 6.60 2.27
C ALA A 42 -0.12 6.11 3.72
N SER A 43 -1.28 5.62 4.16
CA SER A 43 -1.52 5.28 5.57
C SER A 43 -1.56 3.77 5.80
N GLY A 44 -2.39 3.04 5.05
CA GLY A 44 -2.63 1.61 5.26
C GLY A 44 -2.35 0.77 4.03
N VAL A 45 -2.02 -0.50 4.25
CA VAL A 45 -1.80 -1.47 3.18
C VAL A 45 -2.37 -2.84 3.54
N ALA A 46 -2.93 -3.53 2.55
CA ALA A 46 -3.51 -4.86 2.72
C ALA A 46 -3.31 -5.74 1.47
N PRO A 47 -3.26 -7.07 1.64
CA PRO A 47 -3.19 -7.99 0.52
C PRO A 47 -4.52 -8.09 -0.23
N MET A 48 -4.43 -8.10 -1.55
CA MET A 48 -5.47 -8.49 -2.50
C MET A 48 -5.13 -9.86 -3.12
N PRO A 49 -6.07 -10.51 -3.84
CA PRO A 49 -5.78 -11.76 -4.54
C PRO A 49 -4.63 -11.64 -5.56
N ASP A 50 -4.47 -10.47 -6.18
CA ASP A 50 -3.56 -10.21 -7.29
C ASP A 50 -2.57 -9.07 -7.01
N GLY A 51 -2.28 -8.78 -5.73
CA GLY A 51 -1.32 -7.74 -5.34
C GLY A 51 -1.63 -7.10 -3.99
N LEU A 52 -1.46 -5.77 -3.90
CA LEU A 52 -1.59 -4.99 -2.67
C LEU A 52 -2.50 -3.78 -2.88
N ALA A 53 -3.36 -3.50 -1.91
CA ALA A 53 -4.16 -2.27 -1.86
C ALA A 53 -3.58 -1.33 -0.81
N ILE A 54 -3.39 -0.07 -1.16
CA ILE A 54 -2.82 0.97 -0.31
C ILE A 54 -3.84 2.10 -0.19
N THR A 55 -4.14 2.57 1.02
CA THR A 55 -4.93 3.79 1.21
C THR A 55 -4.03 5.02 1.13
N CYS A 56 -4.49 6.05 0.44
CA CYS A 56 -3.77 7.31 0.26
C CYS A 56 -4.75 8.46 -0.03
N THR A 57 -4.25 9.70 -0.07
CA THR A 57 -5.09 10.87 -0.38
C THR A 57 -5.84 10.64 -1.71
N GLY A 58 -7.15 10.88 -1.68
CA GLY A 58 -8.03 10.76 -2.86
C GLY A 58 -8.51 9.34 -3.19
N GLY A 59 -8.11 8.30 -2.44
CA GLY A 59 -8.67 6.95 -2.61
C GLY A 59 -7.68 5.83 -2.32
N LEU A 60 -7.56 4.89 -3.26
CA LEU A 60 -6.64 3.74 -3.17
C LEU A 60 -5.57 3.81 -4.26
N ALA A 61 -4.45 3.15 -3.99
CA ALA A 61 -3.45 2.74 -4.97
C ALA A 61 -3.38 1.21 -4.95
N LEU A 62 -3.51 0.60 -6.12
CA LEU A 62 -3.43 -0.84 -6.32
C LEU A 62 -2.06 -1.14 -6.92
N TYR A 63 -1.23 -1.87 -6.18
CA TYR A 63 0.11 -2.28 -6.60
C TYR A 63 0.09 -3.73 -7.08
N ARG A 64 0.60 -3.97 -8.29
CA ARG A 64 0.70 -5.28 -8.94
C ARG A 64 1.93 -5.32 -9.83
N ASP A 65 2.83 -6.28 -9.64
CA ASP A 65 3.98 -6.53 -10.51
C ASP A 65 4.80 -5.25 -10.82
N GLY A 66 5.08 -4.40 -9.82
CA GLY A 66 5.80 -3.13 -9.98
C GLY A 66 4.96 -1.95 -10.49
N GLU A 67 3.68 -2.16 -10.82
CA GLU A 67 2.81 -1.12 -11.36
C GLU A 67 1.78 -0.63 -10.33
N ILE A 68 1.51 0.68 -10.36
CA ILE A 68 0.51 1.32 -9.50
C ILE A 68 -0.64 1.88 -10.32
N ALA A 69 -1.86 1.39 -10.03
CA ALA A 69 -3.11 1.94 -10.55
C ALA A 69 -3.88 2.70 -9.46
N ARG A 70 -4.38 3.91 -9.75
CA ARG A 70 -5.17 4.70 -8.80
C ARG A 70 -6.66 4.38 -8.93
N VAL A 71 -7.32 4.22 -7.80
CA VAL A 71 -8.80 4.14 -7.71
C VAL A 71 -9.27 5.33 -6.90
N GLU A 72 -9.92 6.27 -7.57
CA GLU A 72 -10.46 7.47 -6.93
C GLU A 72 -11.68 7.13 -6.07
N ILE A 73 -11.71 7.69 -4.86
CA ILE A 73 -12.86 7.61 -3.96
C ILE A 73 -13.31 9.03 -3.68
N ALA A 74 -14.50 9.37 -4.15
CA ALA A 74 -15.06 10.70 -3.95
C ALA A 74 -15.38 10.95 -2.48
N GLY A 75 -14.85 12.04 -1.91
CA GLY A 75 -15.08 12.45 -0.52
C GLY A 75 -13.81 12.94 0.16
N GLY A 76 -13.95 13.60 1.31
CA GLY A 76 -12.84 14.09 2.14
C GLY A 76 -12.41 13.07 3.18
N TYR A 77 -12.18 11.81 2.77
CA TYR A 77 -11.84 10.74 3.70
C TYR A 77 -10.39 10.88 4.21
N THR A 78 -10.20 10.59 5.49
CA THR A 78 -8.89 10.37 6.10
C THR A 78 -8.76 8.90 6.44
N TRP A 79 -7.61 8.32 6.11
CA TRP A 79 -7.34 6.90 6.30
C TRP A 79 -6.47 6.65 7.53
N ASP A 80 -6.84 5.66 8.32
CA ASP A 80 -5.99 5.07 9.35
C ASP A 80 -4.95 4.11 8.70
N ASN A 81 -3.98 3.63 9.46
CA ASN A 81 -3.01 2.63 9.03
C ASN A 81 -3.67 1.27 8.72
N HIS A 82 -4.79 0.97 9.35
CA HIS A 82 -5.38 -0.35 9.27
C HIS A 82 -6.31 -0.45 8.06
N LEU A 83 -5.82 -1.08 6.98
CA LEU A 83 -6.67 -1.54 5.89
C LEU A 83 -7.01 -3.02 6.12
N VAL A 84 -8.29 -3.32 6.37
CA VAL A 84 -8.74 -4.67 6.72
C VAL A 84 -9.69 -5.18 5.65
N ARG A 85 -9.43 -6.37 5.12
CA ARG A 85 -10.39 -7.07 4.27
C ARG A 85 -11.53 -7.59 5.13
N VAL A 86 -12.77 -7.19 4.84
CA VAL A 86 -13.97 -7.74 5.47
C VAL A 86 -14.57 -8.78 4.51
N GLY A 87 -14.58 -10.06 4.93
CA GLY A 87 -15.04 -11.21 4.14
C GLY A 87 -13.89 -12.04 3.59
#